data_AF-A0A0S8E7R4-F1
#
_entry.id   AF-A0A0S8E7R4-F1
#
_cell.length_a   1.000
_cell.length_b   1.000
_cell.length_c   1.000
_cell.angle_alpha   90.00
_cell.angle_beta   90.00
_cell.angle_gamma   90.00
#
_symmetry.space_group_name_H-M   'P 1'
#
loop_
_entity.id
_entity.type
_entity.pdbx_description
1 polymer ?
#
loop_
_entity_poly.entity_id
_entity_poly.type
_entity_poly.pdbx_seq_one_letter_code
_entity_poly.pdbx_strand_id
1 'polypeptide(L)'
;MNVREIIRYYPASGTEAIFVSQDTDQADITAVAAAWHIWDLSEKGCSFETEEAQRFTVGQSGVLILRRDCYSDEIEDAQIVRIWNTGMAVTFEPSARIREYLGKSKHHYPAEDLEVTFIDGDQFGQRTAKSSFVWDISKKSCSFESEQVEGFKTGQTGKLKIKHGLHTDVITNVTIERIRDGGMIVSFDPTNKITKYIGHQRNTAGMQV
;
A
#
# COMPACT_ATOMS: atom_id res chain seq x y z
N MET A 1 1.19 7.07 -29.83
CA MET A 1 0.30 7.15 -28.65
C MET A 1 1.18 7.32 -27.44
N ASN A 2 1.08 8.45 -26.73
CA ASN A 2 1.83 8.65 -25.50
C ASN A 2 1.24 7.73 -24.43
N VAL A 3 1.96 6.68 -24.07
CA VAL A 3 1.68 5.89 -22.87
C VAL A 3 1.94 6.82 -21.70
N ARG A 4 0.90 7.55 -21.26
CA ARG A 4 0.93 8.32 -20.03
C ARG A 4 1.17 7.32 -18.90
N GLU A 5 2.29 7.52 -18.21
CA GLU A 5 2.66 6.87 -16.97
C GLU A 5 1.44 6.83 -16.04
N ILE A 6 0.95 5.63 -15.74
CA ILE A 6 -0.02 5.43 -14.66
C ILE A 6 0.80 5.69 -13.40
N ILE A 7 0.60 6.83 -12.75
CA ILE A 7 1.14 7.04 -11.41
C ILE A 7 0.36 6.09 -10.50
N ARG A 8 0.96 4.91 -10.27
CA ARG A 8 0.43 3.86 -9.39
C ARG A 8 0.79 4.22 -7.96
N TYR A 9 -0.20 4.49 -7.13
CA TYR A 9 -0.01 4.75 -5.71
C TYR A 9 -0.14 3.45 -4.95
N TYR A 10 0.86 3.14 -4.15
CA TYR A 10 0.75 2.08 -3.14
C TYR A 10 -0.08 2.62 -1.98
N PRO A 11 -1.23 2.02 -1.68
CA PRO A 11 -2.04 2.41 -0.54
C PRO A 11 -1.24 2.13 0.74
N ALA A 12 -1.18 3.12 1.63
CA ALA A 12 -0.47 2.97 2.90
C ALA A 12 -1.13 1.90 3.78
N SER A 13 -0.39 1.36 4.76
CA SER A 13 -0.98 0.50 5.79
C SER A 13 -2.17 1.20 6.45
N GLY A 14 -3.29 0.47 6.59
CA GLY A 14 -4.55 1.00 7.14
C GLY A 14 -5.46 1.68 6.11
N THR A 15 -5.06 1.76 4.83
CA THR A 15 -5.99 2.14 3.77
C THR A 15 -7.06 1.06 3.57
N GLU A 16 -8.31 1.44 3.40
CA GLU A 16 -9.40 0.56 2.99
C GLU A 16 -10.08 1.14 1.74
N ALA A 17 -10.46 0.27 0.81
CA ALA A 17 -11.34 0.57 -0.30
C ALA A 17 -12.68 -0.09 -0.04
N ILE A 18 -13.74 0.70 -0.05
CA ILE A 18 -15.12 0.23 0.13
C ILE A 18 -15.89 0.68 -1.09
N PHE A 19 -16.43 -0.24 -1.87
CA PHE A 19 -17.31 0.06 -2.98
C PHE A 19 -18.74 -0.32 -2.63
N VAL A 20 -19.64 0.66 -2.67
CA VAL A 20 -21.07 0.47 -2.43
C VAL A 20 -21.79 0.65 -3.76
N SER A 21 -22.47 -0.40 -4.24
CA SER A 21 -23.29 -0.28 -5.44
C SER A 21 -24.41 0.72 -5.22
N GLN A 22 -24.68 1.58 -6.19
CA GLN A 22 -25.93 2.32 -6.26
C GLN A 22 -26.82 1.59 -7.26
N ASP A 23 -27.61 0.64 -6.77
CA ASP A 23 -28.63 -0.02 -7.58
C ASP A 23 -29.99 0.38 -7.03
N THR A 24 -30.83 1.04 -7.84
CA THR A 24 -32.13 1.54 -7.38
C THR A 24 -33.14 0.42 -7.12
N ASP A 25 -32.87 -0.78 -7.65
CA ASP A 25 -33.84 -1.89 -7.69
C ASP A 25 -33.38 -3.13 -6.89
N GLN A 26 -32.17 -3.13 -6.32
CA GLN A 26 -31.63 -4.20 -5.49
C GLN A 26 -31.05 -3.67 -4.17
N ALA A 27 -30.94 -4.54 -3.17
CA ALA A 27 -30.27 -4.17 -1.92
C ALA A 27 -28.79 -3.85 -2.21
N ASP A 28 -28.31 -2.75 -1.64
CA ASP A 28 -26.92 -2.31 -1.80
C ASP A 28 -25.94 -3.44 -1.49
N ILE A 29 -25.03 -3.72 -2.44
CA ILE A 29 -23.93 -4.65 -2.29
C ILE A 29 -22.69 -3.83 -1.91
N THR A 30 -22.05 -4.21 -0.82
CA THR A 30 -20.84 -3.54 -0.33
C THR A 30 -19.65 -4.47 -0.46
N ALA A 31 -18.67 -4.10 -1.28
CA ALA A 31 -17.37 -4.73 -1.32
C ALA A 31 -16.39 -3.98 -0.44
N VAL A 32 -15.64 -4.69 0.40
CA VAL A 32 -14.60 -4.13 1.26
C VAL A 32 -13.27 -4.79 0.96
N ALA A 33 -12.22 -3.99 0.87
CA ALA A 33 -10.84 -4.42 0.74
C ALA A 33 -9.94 -3.60 1.67
N ALA A 34 -9.15 -4.28 2.50
CA ALA A 34 -8.10 -3.65 3.28
C ALA A 34 -6.84 -3.41 2.43
N ALA A 35 -5.87 -2.62 2.92
CA ALA A 35 -4.73 -2.09 2.15
C ALA A 35 -3.96 -3.14 1.34
N TRP A 36 -3.63 -4.27 1.96
CA TRP A 36 -2.99 -5.45 1.36
C TRP A 36 -3.78 -6.12 0.21
N HIS A 37 -5.08 -5.89 0.14
CA HIS A 37 -5.96 -6.34 -0.94
C HIS A 37 -6.18 -5.27 -1.99
N ILE A 38 -5.61 -4.07 -1.87
CA ILE A 38 -5.69 -3.02 -2.90
C ILE A 38 -4.44 -3.12 -3.78
N TRP A 39 -4.65 -3.40 -5.07
CA TRP A 39 -3.63 -3.75 -6.04
C TRP A 39 -3.02 -2.54 -6.74
N ASP A 40 -3.85 -1.52 -6.97
CA ASP A 40 -3.50 -0.26 -7.62
C ASP A 40 -4.48 0.81 -7.16
N LEU A 41 -3.98 2.01 -6.92
CA LEU A 41 -4.79 3.20 -6.68
C LEU A 41 -4.15 4.34 -7.47
N SER A 42 -4.95 5.08 -8.23
CA SER A 42 -4.53 6.21 -9.05
C SER A 42 -5.53 7.35 -8.93
N GLU A 43 -5.22 8.49 -9.55
CA GLU A 43 -6.20 9.60 -9.66
C GLU A 43 -7.43 9.23 -10.50
N LYS A 44 -7.43 8.07 -11.18
CA LYS A 44 -8.47 7.66 -12.14
C LYS A 44 -9.13 6.34 -11.82
N GLY A 45 -8.63 5.60 -10.84
CA GLY A 45 -9.14 4.26 -10.60
C GLY A 45 -8.46 3.57 -9.43
N CYS A 46 -9.12 2.53 -8.95
CA CYS A 46 -8.68 1.67 -7.88
C CYS A 46 -8.94 0.22 -8.29
N SER A 47 -8.01 -0.68 -8.00
CA SER A 47 -8.18 -2.11 -8.18
C SER A 47 -7.93 -2.82 -6.87
N PHE A 48 -8.81 -3.75 -6.49
CA PHE A 48 -8.73 -4.41 -5.20
C PHE A 48 -9.40 -5.78 -5.21
N GLU A 49 -8.97 -6.63 -4.29
CA GLU A 49 -9.54 -7.94 -4.01
C GLU A 49 -10.69 -7.85 -3.03
N THR A 50 -11.74 -8.62 -3.30
CA THR A 50 -12.91 -8.70 -2.45
C THR A 50 -13.68 -9.98 -2.79
N GLU A 51 -14.19 -10.67 -1.78
CA GLU A 51 -14.99 -11.90 -1.95
C GLU A 51 -16.34 -11.61 -2.63
N GLU A 52 -16.80 -10.37 -2.55
CA GLU A 52 -18.07 -9.92 -3.10
C GLU A 52 -18.00 -9.59 -4.60
N ALA A 53 -16.81 -9.66 -5.23
CA ALA A 53 -16.58 -9.18 -6.60
C ALA A 53 -17.53 -9.82 -7.63
N GLN A 54 -17.86 -11.10 -7.45
CA GLN A 54 -18.73 -11.86 -8.35
C GLN A 54 -20.21 -11.48 -8.26
N ARG A 55 -20.59 -10.64 -7.28
CA ARG A 55 -21.96 -10.16 -7.13
C ARG A 55 -22.22 -8.84 -7.87
N PHE A 56 -21.18 -8.21 -8.40
CA PHE A 56 -21.29 -6.98 -9.17
C PHE A 56 -21.30 -7.25 -10.67
N THR A 57 -21.63 -6.23 -11.45
CA THR A 57 -21.58 -6.28 -12.92
C THR A 57 -20.63 -5.22 -13.47
N VAL A 58 -19.91 -5.52 -14.56
CA VAL A 58 -19.10 -4.52 -15.26
C VAL A 58 -20.01 -3.43 -15.82
N GLY A 59 -19.64 -2.18 -15.61
CA GLY A 59 -20.42 -0.99 -15.94
C GLY A 59 -21.31 -0.48 -14.80
N GLN A 60 -21.44 -1.25 -13.71
CA GLN A 60 -22.20 -0.83 -12.54
C GLN A 60 -21.52 0.36 -11.85
N SER A 61 -22.32 1.38 -11.56
CA SER A 61 -21.89 2.58 -10.85
C SER A 61 -22.15 2.45 -9.35
N GLY A 62 -21.36 3.18 -8.57
CA GLY A 62 -21.49 3.21 -7.13
C GLY A 62 -20.60 4.28 -6.51
N VAL A 63 -20.48 4.20 -5.19
CA VAL A 63 -19.60 5.07 -4.42
C VAL A 63 -18.36 4.28 -4.02
N LEU A 64 -17.18 4.79 -4.39
CA LEU A 64 -15.93 4.29 -3.83
C LEU A 64 -15.52 5.16 -2.66
N ILE A 65 -15.44 4.57 -1.47
CA ILE A 65 -14.94 5.20 -0.26
C ILE A 65 -13.52 4.70 -0.03
N LEU A 66 -12.56 5.62 0.00
CA LEU A 66 -11.19 5.36 0.40
C LEU A 66 -10.99 5.85 1.82
N ARG A 67 -10.78 4.93 2.76
CA ARG A 67 -10.53 5.26 4.17
C ARG A 67 -9.08 5.06 4.52
N ARG A 68 -8.58 5.85 5.46
CA ARG A 68 -7.29 5.68 6.13
C ARG A 68 -7.31 6.42 7.46
N ASP A 69 -7.14 5.72 8.56
CA ASP A 69 -7.12 6.30 9.91
C ASP A 69 -8.32 7.24 10.15
N CYS A 70 -8.08 8.56 10.32
CA CYS A 70 -9.12 9.58 10.48
C CYS A 70 -9.54 10.29 9.19
N TYR A 71 -9.01 9.86 8.03
CA TYR A 71 -9.30 10.43 6.73
C TYR A 71 -10.17 9.47 5.92
N SER A 72 -11.26 9.99 5.36
CA SER A 72 -12.10 9.27 4.41
C SER A 72 -12.39 10.18 3.23
N ASP A 73 -12.25 9.64 2.03
CA ASP A 73 -12.73 10.31 0.83
C ASP A 73 -13.78 9.45 0.15
N GLU A 74 -14.84 10.11 -0.34
CA GLU A 74 -15.95 9.48 -1.04
C GLU A 74 -15.92 9.97 -2.47
N ILE A 75 -15.81 9.02 -3.39
CA ILE A 75 -15.76 9.24 -4.82
C ILE A 75 -17.09 8.74 -5.38
N GLU A 76 -17.96 9.70 -5.67
CA GLU A 76 -19.23 9.46 -6.35
C GLU A 76 -18.98 9.03 -7.80
N ASP A 77 -19.95 8.33 -8.40
CA ASP A 77 -19.91 7.86 -9.79
C ASP A 77 -18.71 6.98 -10.15
N ALA A 78 -18.17 6.23 -9.20
CA ALA A 78 -17.17 5.21 -9.48
C ALA A 78 -17.80 4.05 -10.25
N GLN A 79 -17.21 3.64 -11.36
CA GLN A 79 -17.76 2.61 -12.25
C GLN A 79 -16.85 1.38 -12.29
N ILE A 80 -17.45 0.19 -12.15
CA ILE A 80 -16.72 -1.06 -12.31
C ILE A 80 -16.34 -1.25 -13.78
N VAL A 81 -15.03 -1.36 -14.06
CA VAL A 81 -14.51 -1.58 -15.42
C VAL A 81 -14.03 -3.00 -15.66
N ARG A 82 -13.80 -3.76 -14.59
CA ARG A 82 -13.34 -5.15 -14.68
C ARG A 82 -13.65 -5.93 -13.41
N ILE A 83 -14.02 -7.20 -13.57
CA ILE A 83 -14.17 -8.18 -12.49
C ILE A 83 -13.29 -9.39 -12.82
N TRP A 84 -12.66 -9.98 -11.82
CA TRP A 84 -11.96 -11.27 -11.90
C TRP A 84 -12.26 -12.11 -10.67
N ASN A 85 -11.75 -13.34 -10.63
CA ASN A 85 -12.13 -14.35 -9.63
C ASN A 85 -12.03 -13.87 -8.17
N THR A 86 -11.04 -13.02 -7.85
CA THR A 86 -10.77 -12.58 -6.47
C THR A 86 -10.98 -11.08 -6.25
N GLY A 87 -11.39 -10.32 -7.27
CA GLY A 87 -11.42 -8.86 -7.15
C GLY A 87 -12.02 -8.11 -8.32
N MET A 88 -11.95 -6.79 -8.24
CA MET A 88 -12.49 -5.89 -9.24
C MET A 88 -11.68 -4.60 -9.37
N ALA A 89 -11.83 -3.93 -10.51
CA ALA A 89 -11.28 -2.62 -10.78
C ALA A 89 -12.41 -1.63 -11.04
N VAL A 90 -12.30 -0.47 -10.40
CA VAL A 90 -13.20 0.66 -10.54
C VAL A 90 -12.45 1.84 -11.14
N THR A 91 -13.13 2.59 -12.00
CA THR A 91 -12.65 3.85 -12.58
C THR A 91 -13.48 5.00 -12.03
N PHE A 92 -12.90 6.19 -11.97
CA PHE A 92 -13.58 7.41 -11.57
C PHE A 92 -12.89 8.63 -12.17
N GLU A 93 -13.57 9.77 -12.18
CA GLU A 93 -12.99 11.02 -12.67
C GLU A 93 -11.97 11.61 -11.67
N PRO A 94 -10.82 12.14 -12.14
CA PRO A 94 -9.89 12.85 -11.28
C PRO A 94 -10.54 14.04 -10.59
N SER A 95 -10.34 14.13 -9.28
CA SER A 95 -10.84 15.24 -8.45
C SER A 95 -9.72 15.92 -7.65
N ALA A 96 -9.99 17.09 -7.09
CA ALA A 96 -9.07 17.70 -6.13
C ALA A 96 -8.96 16.86 -4.84
N ARG A 97 -10.07 16.23 -4.44
CA ARG A 97 -10.17 15.40 -3.23
C ARG A 97 -9.33 14.12 -3.34
N ILE A 98 -9.39 13.40 -4.46
CA ILE A 98 -8.54 12.22 -4.67
C ILE A 98 -7.06 12.59 -4.75
N ARG A 99 -6.72 13.74 -5.35
CA ARG A 99 -5.34 14.26 -5.35
C ARG A 99 -4.85 14.59 -3.96
N GLU A 100 -5.70 15.18 -3.12
CA GLU A 100 -5.38 15.45 -1.72
C GLU A 100 -5.26 14.15 -0.91
N TYR A 101 -6.19 13.19 -1.10
CA TYR A 101 -6.13 11.86 -0.50
C TYR A 101 -4.82 11.18 -0.85
N LEU A 102 -4.44 11.16 -2.14
CA LEU A 102 -3.20 10.57 -2.63
C LEU A 102 -1.96 11.32 -2.14
N GLY A 103 -2.03 12.66 -2.07
CA GLY A 103 -0.98 13.49 -1.49
C GLY A 103 -0.74 13.20 -0.01
N LYS A 104 -1.81 12.92 0.75
CA LYS A 104 -1.74 12.49 2.16
C LYS A 104 -1.42 11.00 2.30
N SER A 105 -1.81 10.18 1.32
CA SER A 105 -1.55 8.74 1.32
C SER A 105 -0.07 8.45 1.03
N LYS A 106 0.60 9.36 0.31
CA LYS A 106 2.06 9.53 0.27
C LYS A 106 2.59 9.96 1.65
N HIS A 107 2.40 9.12 2.66
CA HIS A 107 3.31 9.13 3.78
C HIS A 107 4.62 8.52 3.27
N HIS A 108 5.41 9.36 2.60
CA HIS A 108 6.86 9.28 2.75
C HIS A 108 7.08 9.21 4.25
N TYR A 109 7.82 8.23 4.75
CA TYR A 109 8.41 8.42 6.05
C TYR A 109 9.25 9.70 5.91
N PRO A 110 8.87 10.86 6.48
CA PRO A 110 9.57 12.12 6.24
C PRO A 110 10.87 12.17 7.05
N ALA A 111 11.34 11.02 7.51
CA ALA A 111 12.62 10.89 8.13
C ALA A 111 13.66 10.98 7.02
N GLU A 112 14.25 12.16 6.88
CA GLU A 112 15.44 12.42 6.05
C GLU A 112 16.61 11.46 6.34
N ASP A 113 16.50 10.65 7.41
CA ASP A 113 17.46 9.66 7.85
C ASP A 113 16.97 8.20 7.86
N LEU A 114 15.81 7.88 7.24
CA LEU A 114 15.33 6.49 7.16
C LEU A 114 15.90 5.76 5.94
N GLU A 115 16.58 4.66 6.20
CA GLU A 115 17.18 3.81 5.18
C GLU A 115 16.77 2.35 5.42
N VAL A 116 16.22 1.71 4.40
CA VAL A 116 15.85 0.30 4.42
C VAL A 116 16.78 -0.48 3.50
N THR A 117 17.25 -1.63 3.97
CA THR A 117 18.06 -2.55 3.18
C THR A 117 17.54 -3.96 3.35
N PHE A 118 17.04 -4.57 2.27
CA PHE A 118 16.85 -6.02 2.24
C PHE A 118 18.19 -6.69 1.94
N ILE A 119 18.49 -7.76 2.66
CA ILE A 119 19.72 -8.55 2.56
C ILE A 119 19.34 -10.00 2.29
N ASP A 120 19.83 -10.55 1.19
CA ASP A 120 19.61 -11.95 0.80
C ASP A 120 20.14 -12.92 1.88
N GLY A 121 19.37 -13.97 2.19
CA GLY A 121 19.61 -14.90 3.29
C GLY A 121 20.74 -15.90 3.07
N ASP A 122 21.11 -16.16 1.80
CA ASP A 122 22.09 -17.19 1.46
C ASP A 122 23.50 -16.60 1.27
N GLN A 123 24.45 -17.05 2.10
CA GLN A 123 25.84 -16.61 2.05
C GLN A 123 26.61 -17.26 0.89
N PHE A 124 26.58 -16.60 -0.26
CA PHE A 124 27.72 -16.43 -1.18
C PHE A 124 27.35 -15.31 -2.17
N GLY A 125 28.03 -14.15 -2.12
CA GLY A 125 27.71 -12.99 -2.95
C GLY A 125 26.46 -12.22 -2.49
N GLN A 126 26.51 -11.64 -1.28
CA GLN A 126 25.40 -10.88 -0.68
C GLN A 126 24.84 -9.84 -1.67
N ARG A 127 23.55 -9.99 -2.00
CA ARG A 127 22.79 -8.98 -2.73
C ARG A 127 21.98 -8.16 -1.76
N THR A 128 21.93 -6.86 -2.00
CA THR A 128 21.17 -5.92 -1.19
C THR A 128 20.27 -5.06 -2.06
N ALA A 129 19.03 -4.86 -1.62
CA ALA A 129 18.16 -3.84 -2.17
C ALA A 129 18.07 -2.71 -1.14
N LYS A 130 18.73 -1.59 -1.41
CA LYS A 130 18.82 -0.44 -0.51
C LYS A 130 17.90 0.70 -0.98
N SER A 131 17.30 1.39 -0.03
CA SER A 131 16.39 2.50 -0.26
C SER A 131 16.44 3.53 0.85
N SER A 132 16.32 4.81 0.48
CA SER A 132 15.91 5.89 1.38
C SER A 132 14.46 6.35 1.12
N PHE A 133 13.79 5.72 0.15
CA PHE A 133 12.41 5.99 -0.23
C PHE A 133 11.52 4.84 0.26
N VAL A 134 11.08 4.98 1.51
CA VAL A 134 10.23 4.00 2.18
C VAL A 134 8.78 4.45 2.08
N TRP A 135 7.96 3.64 1.40
CA TRP A 135 6.54 3.90 1.23
C TRP A 135 5.75 3.58 2.50
N ASP A 136 6.12 2.52 3.23
CA ASP A 136 5.42 2.10 4.45
C ASP A 136 6.27 1.18 5.35
N ILE A 137 6.06 1.27 6.66
CA ILE A 137 6.53 0.30 7.67
C ILE A 137 5.38 0.02 8.63
N SER A 138 4.93 -1.23 8.66
CA SER A 138 3.89 -1.73 9.55
C SER A 138 4.45 -2.76 10.55
N LYS A 139 3.58 -3.33 11.40
CA LYS A 139 3.97 -4.43 12.31
C LYS A 139 4.37 -5.70 11.56
N LYS A 140 3.97 -5.84 10.30
CA LYS A 140 4.05 -7.10 9.55
C LYS A 140 4.71 -6.95 8.18
N SER A 141 4.97 -5.73 7.73
CA SER A 141 5.48 -5.47 6.39
C SER A 141 6.27 -4.17 6.30
N CYS A 142 7.12 -4.09 5.28
CA CYS A 142 7.79 -2.87 4.86
C CYS A 142 7.78 -2.81 3.33
N SER A 143 7.49 -1.63 2.80
CA SER A 143 7.41 -1.35 1.36
C SER A 143 8.37 -0.20 1.03
N PHE A 144 9.26 -0.40 0.06
CA PHE A 144 10.28 0.61 -0.29
C PHE A 144 10.73 0.52 -1.76
N GLU A 145 11.22 1.64 -2.31
CA GLU A 145 11.78 1.73 -3.66
C GLU A 145 13.25 1.33 -3.69
N SER A 146 13.68 0.44 -4.56
CA SER A 146 15.10 0.24 -4.80
C SER A 146 15.34 -0.03 -6.28
N GLU A 147 16.28 0.68 -6.88
CA GLU A 147 16.78 0.37 -8.23
C GLU A 147 17.52 -0.97 -8.26
N GLN A 148 17.89 -1.49 -7.08
CA GLN A 148 18.64 -2.74 -6.90
C GLN A 148 17.74 -3.96 -6.71
N VAL A 149 16.44 -3.87 -7.03
CA VAL A 149 15.52 -5.03 -6.93
C VAL A 149 15.77 -6.10 -8.01
N GLU A 150 16.56 -5.79 -9.04
CA GLU A 150 16.89 -6.74 -10.10
C GLU A 150 17.62 -7.98 -9.55
N GLY A 151 17.10 -9.16 -9.88
CA GLY A 151 17.65 -10.45 -9.44
C GLY A 151 17.07 -11.01 -8.13
N PHE A 152 16.30 -10.24 -7.38
CA PHE A 152 15.48 -10.77 -6.29
C PHE A 152 14.23 -11.49 -6.83
N LYS A 153 13.61 -12.36 -6.03
CA LYS A 153 12.37 -13.07 -6.42
C LYS A 153 11.31 -13.02 -5.32
N THR A 154 10.04 -12.98 -5.70
CA THR A 154 8.92 -13.22 -4.77
C THR A 154 9.09 -14.59 -4.10
N GLY A 155 8.78 -14.66 -2.81
CA GLY A 155 8.96 -15.83 -1.93
C GLY A 155 10.37 -15.96 -1.36
N GLN A 156 11.33 -15.15 -1.80
CA GLN A 156 12.70 -15.18 -1.29
C GLN A 156 12.74 -14.68 0.15
N THR A 157 13.46 -15.41 1.00
CA THR A 157 13.63 -15.04 2.42
C THR A 157 14.96 -14.34 2.65
N GLY A 158 15.01 -13.44 3.62
CA GLY A 158 16.23 -12.72 3.95
C GLY A 158 16.17 -12.00 5.29
N LYS A 159 16.88 -10.88 5.37
CA LYS A 159 16.86 -9.95 6.50
C LYS A 159 16.48 -8.57 6.00
N LEU A 160 15.70 -7.84 6.81
CA LEU A 160 15.41 -6.44 6.57
C LEU A 160 16.13 -5.61 7.62
N LYS A 161 17.04 -4.75 7.18
CA LYS A 161 17.72 -3.76 8.02
C LYS A 161 17.02 -2.43 7.86
N ILE A 162 16.61 -1.81 8.96
CA ILE A 162 15.96 -0.49 8.99
C ILE A 162 16.84 0.43 9.84
N LYS A 163 17.42 1.45 9.23
CA LYS A 163 18.26 2.45 9.88
C LYS A 163 17.52 3.77 9.95
N HIS A 164 17.54 4.42 11.11
CA HIS A 164 16.98 5.75 11.34
C HIS A 164 17.92 6.55 12.25
N GLY A 165 18.64 7.53 11.68
CA GLY A 165 19.70 8.26 12.38
C GLY A 165 20.80 7.33 12.91
N LEU A 166 21.03 7.33 14.22
CA LEU A 166 22.00 6.45 14.91
C LEU A 166 21.45 5.06 15.25
N HIS A 167 20.15 4.82 15.04
CA HIS A 167 19.50 3.56 15.36
C HIS A 167 19.45 2.63 14.15
N THR A 168 19.56 1.33 14.40
CA THR A 168 19.46 0.29 13.37
C THR A 168 18.79 -0.93 13.98
N ASP A 169 17.65 -1.30 13.40
CA ASP A 169 16.97 -2.55 13.69
C ASP A 169 17.21 -3.55 12.54
N VAL A 170 17.35 -4.82 12.89
CA VAL A 170 17.52 -5.93 11.95
C VAL A 170 16.44 -6.96 12.21
N ILE A 171 15.59 -7.16 11.21
CA ILE A 171 14.52 -8.15 11.21
C ILE A 171 15.01 -9.34 10.41
N THR A 172 14.94 -10.53 10.99
CA THR A 172 15.33 -11.78 10.34
C THR A 172 14.11 -12.55 9.85
N ASN A 173 14.31 -13.46 8.90
CA ASN A 173 13.25 -14.32 8.34
C ASN A 173 12.12 -13.50 7.74
N VAL A 174 12.49 -12.46 7.00
CA VAL A 174 11.55 -11.65 6.24
C VAL A 174 11.37 -12.30 4.86
N THR A 175 10.19 -12.17 4.26
CA THR A 175 9.89 -12.76 2.95
C THR A 175 9.56 -11.66 1.96
N ILE A 176 10.16 -11.71 0.78
CA ILE A 176 9.75 -10.85 -0.33
C ILE A 176 8.37 -11.32 -0.78
N GLU A 177 7.33 -10.60 -0.40
CA GLU A 177 5.98 -10.87 -0.88
C GLU A 177 5.85 -10.45 -2.35
N ARG A 178 6.55 -9.39 -2.74
CA ARG A 178 6.37 -8.79 -4.06
C ARG A 178 7.56 -7.95 -4.51
N ILE A 179 7.82 -7.98 -5.81
CA ILE A 179 8.77 -7.10 -6.52
C ILE A 179 8.00 -6.46 -7.68
N ARG A 180 8.07 -5.13 -7.82
CA ARG A 180 7.46 -4.39 -8.95
C ARG A 180 8.23 -3.11 -9.23
N ASP A 181 8.43 -2.80 -10.52
CA ASP A 181 8.86 -1.51 -11.09
C ASP A 181 9.59 -0.59 -10.10
N GLY A 182 10.83 -0.96 -9.74
CA GLY A 182 11.70 -0.13 -8.88
C GLY A 182 11.45 -0.23 -7.37
N GLY A 183 10.71 -1.23 -6.88
CA GLY A 183 10.48 -1.41 -5.44
C GLY A 183 10.13 -2.84 -5.00
N MET A 184 10.09 -3.01 -3.68
CA MET A 184 9.93 -4.29 -3.00
C MET A 184 8.98 -4.17 -1.82
N ILE A 185 8.13 -5.18 -1.64
CA ILE A 185 7.32 -5.38 -0.44
C ILE A 185 7.83 -6.61 0.26
N VAL A 186 8.16 -6.44 1.53
CA VAL A 186 8.73 -7.48 2.38
C VAL A 186 7.82 -7.67 3.58
N SER A 187 7.39 -8.90 3.84
CA SER A 187 6.64 -9.26 5.05
C SER A 187 7.56 -9.84 6.12
N PHE A 188 7.10 -9.81 7.36
CA PHE A 188 7.78 -10.42 8.49
C PHE A 188 6.79 -10.70 9.64
N ASP A 189 7.17 -11.62 10.52
CA ASP A 189 6.37 -11.98 11.68
C ASP A 189 6.21 -10.76 12.62
N PRO A 190 4.98 -10.43 13.09
CA PRO A 190 4.71 -9.32 14.00
C PRO A 190 5.36 -9.43 15.38
N THR A 191 5.88 -10.61 15.75
CA THR A 191 6.69 -10.81 16.96
C THR A 191 8.09 -10.22 16.82
N ASN A 192 8.54 -9.94 15.58
CA ASN A 192 9.74 -9.13 15.36
C ASN A 192 9.47 -7.71 15.89
N LYS A 193 10.23 -7.32 16.90
CA LYS A 193 10.06 -6.03 17.60
C LYS A 193 10.47 -4.85 16.69
N ILE A 194 9.56 -4.38 15.85
CA ILE A 194 9.71 -3.09 15.15
C ILE A 194 9.06 -1.98 15.99
N THR A 195 9.34 -1.98 17.29
CA THR A 195 8.54 -1.21 18.26
C THR A 195 8.71 0.30 18.14
N LYS A 196 9.71 0.80 17.38
CA LYS A 196 10.02 2.23 17.27
C LYS A 196 9.53 2.91 16.00
N TYR A 197 9.13 2.14 14.98
CA TYR A 197 8.77 2.68 13.65
C TYR A 197 7.33 2.36 13.23
N ILE A 198 6.66 1.46 13.95
CA ILE A 198 5.24 1.21 13.75
C ILE A 198 4.45 2.36 14.34
N GLY A 199 4.03 3.31 13.50
CA GLY A 199 3.29 4.48 13.93
C GLY A 199 4.12 5.30 14.91
N HIS A 200 4.69 6.41 14.45
CA HIS A 200 4.88 7.51 15.38
C HIS A 200 3.49 7.91 15.90
N GLN A 201 3.02 7.20 16.94
CA GLN A 201 2.08 7.72 17.90
C GLN A 201 2.61 9.11 18.21
N ARG A 202 1.77 10.11 17.96
CA ARG A 202 1.97 11.45 18.48
C ARG A 202 2.44 11.31 19.92
N ASN A 203 3.64 11.78 20.22
CA ASN A 203 3.93 12.26 21.54
C ASN A 203 2.97 13.43 21.79
N THR A 204 1.77 13.14 22.31
CA THR A 204 0.95 14.12 23.06
C THR A 204 1.36 14.10 24.53
N ALA A 205 2.63 13.84 24.83
CA ALA A 205 3.23 14.11 26.11
C ALA A 205 4.03 15.41 25.98
N GLY A 206 3.37 16.57 26.16
CA GLY A 206 4.04 17.86 26.28
C GLY A 206 3.52 18.99 25.40
N MET A 207 2.22 19.32 25.46
CA MET A 207 1.74 20.68 25.17
C MET A 207 0.76 21.11 26.28
N GLN A 208 1.33 21.48 27.43
CA GLN A 208 0.92 22.69 28.15
C GLN A 208 1.83 23.79 27.56
N VAL A 209 1.39 24.95 27.11
CA VAL A 209 0.40 25.93 27.63
C VAL A 209 -0.32 26.57 26.45
#